data_AF-A0A3A3FMF1-F1
#
_entry.id   AF-A0A3A3FMF1-F1
#
_cell.length_a   1.000
_cell.length_b   1.000
_cell.length_c   1.000
_cell.angle_alpha   90.00
_cell.angle_beta   90.00
_cell.angle_gamma   90.00
#
_symmetry.space_group_name_H-M   'P 1'
#
loop_
_entity.id
_entity.type
_entity.pdbx_description
1 polymer ?
#
loop_
_entity_poly.entity_id
_entity_poly.type
_entity_poly.pdbx_seq_one_letter_code
_entity_poly.pdbx_strand_id
1 'polypeptide(L)'
;MCVTVVGIPALRVSPSSISFHRKGDAMTARKALCASIQTPPFERRFPNWRAVLAPLLLLPALCVAHAPSSQECSEGADFIRNAALARDHGMSEHQFMQRIHDDLELIKSFPPELRWFVQDEEDAQLLVSAASAVFQQPKEAAAHHADFLRTCIARADDDTPITSPRNAI
;
A
#
# COMPACT_ATOMS: atom_id res chain seq x y z
N MET A 1 13.78 -51.38 20.36
CA MET A 1 14.33 -50.93 19.06
C MET A 1 14.91 -49.53 19.27
N CYS A 2 16.24 -49.40 19.23
CA CYS A 2 16.94 -48.12 19.39
C CYS A 2 17.07 -47.46 18.01
N VAL A 3 16.61 -46.21 17.87
CA VAL A 3 16.85 -45.40 16.68
C VAL A 3 17.94 -44.40 17.01
N THR A 4 19.10 -44.56 16.39
CA THR A 4 20.22 -43.62 16.42
C THR A 4 19.97 -42.51 15.39
N VAL A 5 19.88 -41.26 15.85
CA VAL A 5 19.85 -40.09 14.97
C VAL A 5 21.28 -39.70 14.65
N VAL A 6 21.67 -39.84 13.38
CA VAL A 6 22.98 -39.41 12.85
C VAL A 6 22.94 -37.89 12.67
N GLY A 7 23.87 -37.19 13.33
CA GLY A 7 24.01 -35.73 13.29
C GLY A 7 24.44 -35.22 11.91
N ILE A 8 23.73 -34.22 11.42
CA ILE A 8 24.07 -33.47 10.20
C ILE A 8 25.05 -32.36 10.58
N PRO A 9 26.20 -32.22 9.90
CA PRO A 9 27.16 -31.17 10.20
C PRO A 9 26.65 -29.79 9.75
N ALA A 10 26.80 -28.81 10.64
CA ALA A 10 26.48 -27.41 10.40
C ALA A 10 27.36 -26.81 9.30
N LEU A 11 26.75 -26.39 8.19
CA LEU A 11 27.39 -25.57 7.18
C LEU A 11 27.54 -24.13 7.71
N ARG A 12 28.78 -23.72 7.97
CA ARG A 12 29.16 -22.32 8.22
C ARG A 12 28.95 -21.52 6.95
N VAL A 13 27.96 -20.62 6.94
CA VAL A 13 27.84 -19.60 5.90
C VAL A 13 28.66 -18.39 6.33
N SER A 14 29.63 -18.02 5.50
CA SER A 14 30.52 -16.87 5.67
C SER A 14 29.81 -15.58 5.21
N PRO A 15 29.79 -14.50 6.01
CA PRO A 15 29.20 -13.24 5.57
C PRO A 15 30.21 -12.48 4.70
N SER A 16 29.99 -12.48 3.39
CA SER A 16 30.68 -11.56 2.49
C SER A 16 30.10 -10.16 2.67
N SER A 17 30.96 -9.23 3.05
CA SER A 17 30.69 -7.82 3.25
C SER A 17 30.12 -7.17 2.00
N ILE A 18 28.91 -6.60 2.10
CA ILE A 18 28.36 -5.71 1.07
C ILE A 18 28.73 -4.28 1.49
N SER A 19 29.69 -3.68 0.78
CA SER A 19 30.06 -2.27 0.92
C SER A 19 28.97 -1.38 0.30
N PHE A 20 28.37 -0.53 1.13
CA PHE A 20 27.45 0.51 0.72
C PHE A 20 28.23 1.69 0.13
N HIS A 21 28.25 1.82 -1.20
CA HIS A 21 28.86 2.96 -1.87
C HIS A 21 27.83 4.10 -2.01
N ARG A 22 27.77 4.96 -0.99
CA ARG A 22 27.00 6.22 -1.03
C ARG A 22 27.75 7.22 -1.91
N LYS A 23 27.27 7.46 -3.13
CA LYS A 23 27.76 8.57 -3.98
C LYS A 23 26.68 9.65 -4.04
N GLY A 24 26.91 10.73 -3.31
CA GLY A 24 26.19 11.98 -3.50
C GLY A 24 26.94 12.82 -4.51
N ASP A 25 26.23 13.32 -5.51
CA ASP A 25 26.64 14.40 -6.41
C ASP A 25 25.35 15.20 -6.68
N ALA A 26 25.15 16.33 -6.02
CA ALA A 26 25.54 17.66 -6.47
C ALA A 26 24.72 18.17 -7.68
N MET A 27 23.98 19.24 -7.42
CA MET A 27 23.27 20.10 -8.38
C MET A 27 24.12 20.39 -9.62
N THR A 28 23.52 20.30 -10.81
CA THR A 28 23.98 21.07 -11.97
C THR A 28 22.80 21.47 -12.83
N ALA A 29 22.57 22.78 -12.85
CA ALA A 29 21.66 23.48 -13.73
C ALA A 29 21.98 23.19 -15.21
N ARG A 30 20.95 22.92 -16.00
CA ARG A 30 21.02 23.00 -17.46
C ARG A 30 20.08 24.10 -17.96
N LYS A 31 20.68 25.29 -18.13
CA LYS A 31 20.27 26.25 -19.15
C LYS A 31 20.69 25.72 -20.52
N ALA A 32 19.73 25.57 -21.44
CA ALA A 32 19.88 25.81 -22.88
C ALA A 32 18.47 25.59 -23.49
N LEU A 33 17.77 26.66 -23.87
CA LEU A 33 17.82 27.25 -25.23
C LEU A 33 17.50 26.20 -26.29
N CYS A 34 16.22 26.06 -26.63
CA CYS A 34 15.80 25.52 -27.89
C CYS A 34 14.87 26.51 -28.59
N ALA A 35 15.41 27.07 -29.67
CA ALA A 35 14.76 27.45 -30.91
C ALA A 35 13.59 28.45 -30.90
N SER A 36 13.91 29.64 -31.42
CA SER A 36 13.01 30.62 -32.00
C SER A 36 11.90 30.01 -32.85
N ILE A 37 10.65 30.28 -32.48
CA ILE A 37 9.51 30.21 -33.39
C ILE A 37 9.16 31.66 -33.76
N GLN A 38 9.44 31.99 -35.02
CA GLN A 38 9.14 33.28 -35.62
C GLN A 38 7.61 33.40 -35.78
N THR A 39 6.97 34.30 -35.05
CA THR A 39 5.53 34.59 -35.23
C THR A 39 5.35 35.70 -36.28
N PRO A 40 4.38 35.58 -37.21
CA PRO A 40 4.05 36.66 -38.12
C PRO A 40 3.33 37.80 -37.37
N PRO A 41 3.45 39.07 -37.82
CA PRO A 41 2.74 40.19 -37.22
C PRO A 41 1.29 40.12 -37.68
N PHE A 42 0.47 39.45 -36.88
CA PHE A 42 -0.94 39.33 -37.12
C PHE A 42 -1.67 40.30 -36.18
N GLU A 43 -1.75 41.58 -36.59
CA GLU A 43 -2.67 42.56 -35.99
C GLU A 43 -4.11 42.16 -36.31
N ARG A 44 -4.76 41.37 -35.45
CA ARG A 44 -6.21 41.50 -35.21
C ARG A 44 -6.41 42.03 -33.80
N ARG A 45 -7.16 43.12 -33.73
CA ARG A 45 -7.86 43.61 -32.54
C ARG A 45 -8.70 42.46 -31.95
N PHE A 46 -8.19 41.83 -30.89
CA PHE A 46 -8.88 40.77 -30.16
C PHE A 46 -9.90 41.38 -29.18
N PRO A 47 -11.18 40.99 -29.22
CA PRO A 47 -12.12 41.30 -28.14
C PRO A 47 -11.77 40.43 -26.92
N ASN A 48 -11.48 41.09 -25.79
CA ASN A 48 -11.69 40.69 -24.39
C ASN A 48 -11.74 39.17 -24.07
N TRP A 49 -10.77 38.38 -24.50
CA TRP A 49 -10.72 36.93 -24.27
C TRP A 49 -10.37 36.53 -22.82
N ARG A 50 -10.16 37.51 -21.92
CA ARG A 50 -9.93 37.31 -20.48
C ARG A 50 -11.13 36.70 -19.72
N ALA A 51 -12.28 36.51 -20.35
CA ALA A 51 -13.51 36.09 -19.67
C ALA A 51 -13.98 34.65 -19.97
N VAL A 52 -13.23 33.82 -20.72
CA VAL A 52 -13.76 32.50 -21.17
C VAL A 52 -12.93 31.28 -20.72
N LEU A 53 -11.83 31.44 -19.98
CA LEU A 53 -11.00 30.30 -19.50
C LEU A 53 -11.01 30.12 -17.98
N ALA A 54 -12.19 30.15 -17.34
CA ALA A 54 -12.25 30.06 -15.87
C ALA A 54 -13.48 29.35 -15.25
N PRO A 55 -13.96 28.19 -15.76
CA PRO A 55 -14.60 27.28 -14.81
C PRO A 55 -14.32 25.79 -15.07
N LEU A 56 -13.07 25.39 -15.38
CA LEU A 56 -12.71 23.95 -15.47
C LEU A 56 -11.76 23.46 -14.36
N LEU A 57 -11.43 24.30 -13.39
CA LEU A 57 -10.47 24.00 -12.30
C LEU A 57 -11.15 23.63 -10.96
N LEU A 58 -12.46 23.35 -10.96
CA LEU A 58 -13.25 23.06 -9.75
C LEU A 58 -14.00 21.73 -9.84
N LEU A 59 -13.53 20.75 -10.62
CA LEU A 59 -13.99 19.38 -10.41
C LEU A 59 -13.25 18.85 -9.17
N PRO A 60 -13.92 18.64 -8.03
CA PRO A 60 -13.33 17.83 -6.97
C PRO A 60 -13.02 16.48 -7.62
N ALA A 61 -11.77 16.05 -7.57
CA ALA A 61 -11.46 14.66 -7.80
C ALA A 61 -12.31 13.87 -6.80
N LEU A 62 -13.33 13.18 -7.30
CA LEU A 62 -14.11 12.26 -6.50
C LEU A 62 -13.16 11.11 -6.14
N CYS A 63 -12.41 11.28 -5.04
CA CYS A 63 -11.69 10.19 -4.41
C CYS A 63 -12.75 9.25 -3.83
N VAL A 64 -13.14 8.26 -4.62
CA VAL A 64 -13.94 7.14 -4.14
C VAL A 64 -12.98 6.25 -3.38
N ALA A 65 -13.17 6.14 -2.08
CA ALA A 65 -12.48 5.14 -1.26
C ALA A 65 -12.86 3.75 -1.77
N HIS A 66 -11.90 2.84 -1.83
CA HIS A 66 -12.15 1.46 -2.21
C HIS A 66 -12.94 0.77 -1.10
N ALA A 67 -14.08 0.18 -1.48
CA ALA A 67 -14.85 -0.68 -0.59
C ALA A 67 -14.30 -2.11 -0.70
N PRO A 68 -13.63 -2.65 0.33
CA PRO A 68 -13.03 -3.97 0.24
C PRO A 68 -14.10 -5.05 0.06
N SER A 69 -13.85 -6.00 -0.84
CA SER A 69 -14.70 -7.16 -1.04
C SER A 69 -14.61 -8.16 0.12
N SER A 70 -15.59 -9.06 0.24
CA SER A 70 -15.55 -10.13 1.24
C SER A 70 -14.33 -11.05 1.09
N GLN A 71 -13.89 -11.28 -0.15
CA GLN A 71 -12.68 -12.05 -0.44
C GLN A 71 -11.43 -11.30 0.04
N GLU A 72 -11.30 -10.01 -0.27
CA GLU A 72 -10.18 -9.18 0.21
C GLU A 72 -10.13 -9.16 1.74
N CYS A 73 -11.28 -9.02 2.41
CA CYS A 73 -11.33 -9.09 3.88
C CYS A 73 -10.88 -10.45 4.43
N SER A 74 -11.25 -11.56 3.77
CA SER A 74 -10.79 -12.91 4.17
C SER A 74 -9.29 -13.07 3.99
N GLU A 75 -8.75 -12.64 2.84
CA GLU A 75 -7.31 -12.74 2.55
C GLU A 75 -6.48 -11.85 3.48
N GLY A 76 -6.96 -10.64 3.80
CA GLY A 76 -6.34 -9.76 4.79
C GLY A 76 -6.38 -10.38 6.20
N ALA A 77 -7.48 -11.03 6.58
CA ALA A 77 -7.57 -11.73 7.85
C ALA A 77 -6.58 -12.91 7.94
N ASP A 78 -6.41 -13.66 6.85
CA ASP A 78 -5.39 -14.72 6.73
C ASP A 78 -3.97 -14.17 6.84
N PHE A 79 -3.69 -13.03 6.22
CA PHE A 79 -2.42 -12.34 6.36
C PHE A 79 -2.13 -12.00 7.84
N ILE A 80 -3.10 -11.41 8.53
CA ILE A 80 -2.97 -11.05 9.96
C ILE A 80 -2.84 -12.29 10.85
N ARG A 81 -3.53 -13.39 10.53
CA ARG A 81 -3.33 -14.70 11.19
C ARG A 81 -1.88 -15.15 11.05
N ASN A 82 -1.34 -15.10 9.83
CA ASN A 82 0.02 -15.54 9.54
C ASN A 82 1.07 -14.61 10.19
N ALA A 83 0.77 -13.32 10.33
CA ALA A 83 1.59 -12.39 11.11
C ALA A 83 1.69 -12.82 12.59
N ALA A 84 0.57 -13.22 13.19
CA ALA A 84 0.57 -13.74 14.55
C ALA A 84 1.36 -15.06 14.68
N LEU A 85 1.25 -15.96 13.70
CA LEU A 85 2.08 -17.17 13.66
C LEU A 85 3.58 -16.85 13.50
N ALA A 86 3.93 -15.83 12.70
CA ALA A 86 5.33 -15.40 12.53
C ALA A 86 5.91 -14.84 13.84
N ARG A 87 5.13 -14.04 14.58
CA ARG A 87 5.48 -13.59 15.94
C ARG A 87 5.75 -14.78 16.86
N ASP A 88 4.86 -15.76 16.87
CA ASP A 88 4.96 -16.94 17.75
C ASP A 88 6.18 -17.82 17.40
N HIS A 89 6.65 -17.74 16.15
CA HIS A 89 7.89 -18.36 15.69
C HIS A 89 9.15 -17.49 15.91
N GLY A 90 9.04 -16.39 16.65
CA GLY A 90 10.17 -15.58 17.10
C GLY A 90 10.56 -14.43 16.18
N MET A 91 9.75 -14.07 15.19
CA MET A 91 9.96 -12.83 14.44
C MET A 91 9.73 -11.62 15.35
N SER A 92 10.65 -10.65 15.36
CA SER A 92 10.49 -9.43 16.15
C SER A 92 9.54 -8.43 15.49
N GLU A 93 8.87 -7.59 16.29
CA GLU A 93 7.99 -6.52 15.79
C GLU A 93 8.72 -5.62 14.81
N HIS A 94 9.92 -5.13 15.16
CA HIS A 94 10.71 -4.27 14.26
C HIS A 94 10.99 -4.94 12.92
N GLN A 95 11.41 -6.21 12.93
CA GLN A 95 11.69 -6.94 11.69
C GLN A 95 10.43 -7.12 10.83
N PHE A 96 9.30 -7.48 11.45
CA PHE A 96 8.03 -7.65 10.75
C PHE A 96 7.53 -6.32 10.18
N MET A 97 7.52 -5.26 11.00
CA MET A 97 7.03 -3.94 10.62
C MET A 97 7.90 -3.29 9.55
N GLN A 98 9.21 -3.48 9.59
CA GLN A 98 10.06 -3.02 8.49
C GLN A 98 9.69 -3.72 7.19
N ARG A 99 9.51 -5.04 7.22
CA ARG A 99 9.18 -5.83 6.02
C ARG A 99 7.82 -5.46 5.43
N ILE A 100 6.79 -5.28 6.25
CA ILE A 100 5.47 -4.88 5.74
C ILE A 100 5.52 -3.48 5.10
N HIS A 101 6.26 -2.53 5.68
CA HIS A 101 6.42 -1.21 5.06
C HIS A 101 7.15 -1.27 3.72
N ASP A 102 8.24 -2.04 3.65
CA ASP A 102 8.99 -2.26 2.40
C ASP A 102 8.09 -2.91 1.32
N ASP A 103 7.30 -3.91 1.69
CA ASP A 103 6.38 -4.61 0.77
C ASP A 103 5.24 -3.69 0.31
N LEU A 104 4.69 -2.83 1.18
CA LEU A 104 3.65 -1.87 0.84
C LEU A 104 4.15 -0.79 -0.14
N GLU A 105 5.34 -0.24 0.09
CA GLU A 105 5.95 0.72 -0.84
C GLU A 105 6.18 0.09 -2.22
N LEU A 106 6.60 -1.18 -2.25
CA LEU A 106 6.74 -1.92 -3.50
C LEU A 106 5.39 -2.13 -4.20
N ILE A 107 4.37 -2.58 -3.47
CA ILE A 107 3.05 -2.90 -4.03
C ILE A 107 2.35 -1.64 -4.56
N LYS A 108 2.52 -0.49 -3.91
CA LYS A 108 1.97 0.80 -4.36
C LYS A 108 2.49 1.23 -5.74
N SER A 109 3.62 0.69 -6.20
CA SER A 109 4.14 0.96 -7.56
C SER A 109 3.34 0.27 -8.67
N PHE A 110 2.57 -0.77 -8.36
CA PHE A 110 1.68 -1.43 -9.31
C PHE A 110 0.33 -0.69 -9.41
N PRO A 111 -0.40 -0.80 -10.53
CA PRO A 111 -1.79 -0.34 -10.64
C PRO A 111 -2.70 -1.00 -9.58
N PRO A 112 -3.72 -0.30 -9.03
CA PRO A 112 -4.62 -0.83 -8.00
C PRO A 112 -5.21 -2.21 -8.35
N GLU A 113 -5.68 -2.40 -9.58
CA GLU A 113 -6.26 -3.66 -10.04
C GLU A 113 -5.32 -4.88 -9.97
N LEU A 114 -4.01 -4.66 -9.77
CA LEU A 114 -3.01 -5.70 -9.57
C LEU A 114 -2.51 -5.80 -8.12
N ARG A 115 -2.90 -4.88 -7.25
CA ARG A 115 -2.54 -4.89 -5.83
C ARG A 115 -3.43 -5.88 -5.10
N TRP A 116 -2.80 -6.63 -4.21
CA TRP A 116 -3.52 -7.45 -3.24
C TRP A 116 -3.92 -6.58 -2.04
N PHE A 117 -5.21 -6.56 -1.70
CA PHE A 117 -5.87 -5.87 -0.58
C PHE A 117 -5.70 -4.33 -0.53
N VAL A 118 -4.48 -3.81 -0.64
CA VAL A 118 -4.13 -2.41 -0.44
C VAL A 118 -4.39 -1.61 -1.72
N GLN A 119 -5.64 -1.26 -1.95
CA GLN A 119 -6.05 -0.48 -3.11
C GLN A 119 -5.78 1.01 -2.92
N ASP A 120 -6.06 1.51 -1.72
CA ASP A 120 -5.87 2.89 -1.31
C ASP A 120 -5.08 3.03 0.01
N GLU A 121 -5.02 4.25 0.54
CA GLU A 121 -4.24 4.56 1.74
C GLU A 121 -4.96 4.08 3.00
N GLU A 122 -6.28 4.09 2.99
CA GLU A 122 -7.14 3.63 4.07
C GLU A 122 -7.02 2.12 4.28
N ASP A 123 -6.95 1.34 3.19
CA ASP A 123 -6.69 -0.10 3.24
C ASP A 123 -5.28 -0.39 3.78
N ALA A 124 -4.28 0.41 3.37
CA ALA A 124 -2.92 0.31 3.89
C ALA A 124 -2.89 0.54 5.41
N GLN A 125 -3.58 1.58 5.89
CA GLN A 125 -3.67 1.90 7.32
C GLN A 125 -4.39 0.81 8.11
N LEU A 126 -5.47 0.25 7.57
CA LEU A 126 -6.17 -0.87 8.19
C LEU A 126 -5.24 -2.08 8.36
N LEU A 127 -4.49 -2.44 7.31
CA LEU A 127 -3.57 -3.57 7.37
C LEU A 127 -2.40 -3.33 8.33
N VAL A 128 -1.77 -2.14 8.27
CA VAL A 128 -0.63 -1.77 9.12
C VAL A 128 -1.02 -1.70 10.60
N SER A 129 -2.17 -1.11 10.92
CA SER A 129 -2.64 -1.02 12.31
C SER A 129 -2.93 -2.40 12.90
N ALA A 130 -3.54 -3.30 12.13
CA ALA A 130 -3.77 -4.68 12.56
C ALA A 130 -2.47 -5.47 12.70
N ALA A 131 -1.53 -5.31 11.77
CA ALA A 131 -0.21 -5.91 11.86
C ALA A 131 0.56 -5.44 13.10
N SER A 132 0.50 -4.15 13.42
CA SER A 132 1.07 -3.58 14.65
C SER A 132 0.41 -4.18 15.90
N ALA A 133 -0.92 -4.32 15.89
CA ALA A 133 -1.67 -4.89 17.01
C ALA A 133 -1.30 -6.36 17.29
N VAL A 134 -0.83 -7.11 16.29
CA VAL A 134 -0.30 -8.48 16.48
C VAL A 134 0.80 -8.53 17.54
N PHE A 135 1.68 -7.54 17.56
CA PHE A 135 2.81 -7.50 18.49
C PHE A 135 2.48 -6.73 19.77
N GLN A 136 1.71 -5.64 19.66
CA GLN A 136 1.41 -4.77 20.79
C GLN A 136 0.33 -5.33 21.72
N GLN A 137 -0.58 -6.15 21.18
CA GLN A 137 -1.65 -6.80 21.92
C GLN A 137 -1.65 -8.31 21.61
N PRO A 138 -0.69 -9.06 22.19
CA PRO A 138 -0.56 -10.48 21.89
C PRO A 138 -1.81 -11.26 22.31
N LYS A 139 -2.36 -11.98 21.33
CA LYS A 139 -3.44 -12.96 21.47
C LYS A 139 -3.24 -14.05 20.42
N GLU A 140 -4.05 -15.10 20.53
CA GLU A 140 -4.09 -16.21 19.59
C GLU A 140 -4.27 -15.74 18.14
N ALA A 141 -3.63 -16.44 17.19
CA ALA A 141 -3.70 -16.10 15.77
C ALA A 141 -5.14 -16.08 15.24
N ALA A 142 -5.99 -17.00 15.71
CA ALA A 142 -7.41 -17.04 15.34
C ALA A 142 -8.19 -15.81 15.85
N ALA A 143 -7.81 -15.24 16.98
CA ALA A 143 -8.45 -14.04 17.50
C ALA A 143 -8.05 -12.79 16.69
N HIS A 144 -6.77 -12.68 16.30
CA HIS A 144 -6.30 -11.65 15.38
C HIS A 144 -6.99 -11.72 14.02
N HIS A 145 -7.15 -12.92 13.47
CA HIS A 145 -7.92 -13.17 12.26
C HIS A 145 -9.38 -12.68 12.38
N ALA A 146 -10.09 -13.14 13.40
CA ALA A 146 -11.50 -12.82 13.59
C ALA A 146 -11.74 -11.31 13.78
N ASP A 147 -10.87 -10.65 14.55
CA ASP A 147 -10.98 -9.21 14.78
C ASP A 147 -10.72 -8.40 13.50
N PHE A 148 -9.72 -8.77 12.70
CA PHE A 148 -9.48 -8.12 11.42
C PHE A 148 -10.66 -8.31 10.46
N LEU A 149 -11.13 -9.55 10.30
CA LEU A 149 -12.23 -9.88 9.40
C LEU A 149 -13.48 -9.07 9.73
N ARG A 150 -13.85 -9.01 11.02
CA ARG A 150 -15.00 -8.23 11.47
C ARG A 150 -14.84 -6.74 11.18
N THR A 151 -13.67 -6.17 11.46
CA THR A 151 -13.40 -4.74 11.20
C THR A 151 -13.44 -4.43 9.70
N CYS A 152 -12.86 -5.30 8.85
CA CYS A 152 -12.85 -5.12 7.41
C CYS A 152 -14.26 -5.19 6.80
N ILE A 153 -15.08 -6.17 7.21
CA ILE A 153 -16.46 -6.29 6.73
C ILE A 153 -17.31 -5.08 7.14
N ALA A 154 -17.15 -4.61 8.38
CA ALA A 154 -17.88 -3.41 8.83
C ALA A 154 -17.56 -2.20 7.94
N ARG A 155 -16.30 -2.02 7.57
CA ARG A 155 -15.87 -0.97 6.63
C ARG A 155 -16.45 -1.17 5.22
N ALA A 156 -16.45 -2.41 4.73
CA ALA A 156 -17.03 -2.75 3.42
C ALA A 156 -18.53 -2.41 3.33
N ASP A 157 -19.26 -2.61 4.42
CA ASP A 157 -20.69 -2.30 4.49
C ASP A 157 -20.96 -0.78 4.56
N ASP A 158 -20.11 -0.01 5.23
CA ASP A 158 -20.25 1.45 5.38
C ASP A 158 -20.07 2.21 4.05
N ASP A 159 -19.29 1.68 3.11
CA ASP A 159 -19.05 2.28 1.79
C ASP A 159 -20.07 1.86 0.71
N THR A 160 -21.08 1.06 1.05
CA THR A 160 -22.11 0.67 0.07
C THR A 160 -23.02 1.87 -0.28
N PRO A 161 -23.14 2.28 -1.57
CA PRO A 161 -24.10 3.32 -1.96
C PRO A 161 -25.53 2.91 -1.60
N ILE A 162 -26.30 3.85 -1.03
CA ILE A 162 -27.72 3.70 -0.67
C ILE A 162 -28.58 3.54 -1.94
N THR A 163 -28.45 2.43 -2.66
CA THR A 163 -29.30 2.09 -3.82
C THR A 163 -29.72 0.63 -3.84
N SER A 164 -29.46 -0.15 -2.78
CA SER A 164 -29.94 -1.54 -2.71
C SER A 164 -31.04 -1.67 -1.65
N PRO A 165 -32.32 -1.87 -2.04
CA PRO A 165 -33.37 -2.24 -1.10
C PRO A 165 -33.13 -3.69 -0.66
N ARG A 166 -32.37 -3.88 0.43
CA ARG A 166 -32.33 -5.17 1.13
C ARG A 166 -33.60 -5.29 1.97
N ASN A 167 -34.47 -6.22 1.57
CA ASN A 167 -35.66 -6.77 2.26
C ASN A 167 -37.01 -6.07 2.02
N ALA A 168 -37.65 -6.44 0.91
CA ALA A 168 -39.08 -6.72 0.92
C ALA A 168 -39.25 -8.23 0.73
N ILE A 169 -39.55 -8.95 1.82
CA ILE A 169 -40.35 -10.18 1.95
C ILE A 169 -40.45 -10.45 3.46
#